data_AF-A0A538FWT0-F1
#
_entry.id   AF-A0A538FWT0-F1
#
_cell.length_a   1.000
_cell.length_b   1.000
_cell.length_c   1.000
_cell.angle_alpha   90.00
_cell.angle_beta   90.00
_cell.angle_gamma   90.00
#
_symmetry.space_group_name_H-M   'P 1'
#
loop_
_entity.id
_entity.type
_entity.pdbx_description
1 polymer ?
#
loop_
_entity_poly.entity_id
_entity_poly.type
_entity_poly.pdbx_seq_one_letter_code
_entity_poly.pdbx_strand_id
1 'polypeptide(L)'
;FLEEDVAFSSIAQNEIGHARALYELAARELDTTADELAFDRDADEYRCAPLVQLRRLEWARTIARHWLYETADEIRLAILKASDDSEIAGIASKIDREEAYHRMHAEMWVERLLATGEGRRRFNEAVDELWPYALGVLDDALRPELRERVEERLGRKLPDAEPVPRGRHEAELRQLWEEMTMVRRSAPTGARW
;
A
#
# COMPACT_ATOMS: atom_id res chain seq x y z
N PHE A 1 13.05 10.83 15.55
CA PHE A 1 11.70 11.08 14.98
C PHE A 1 11.84 11.85 13.67
N LEU A 2 12.74 12.83 13.56
CA LEU A 2 13.04 13.51 12.30
C LEU A 2 13.45 12.55 11.16
N GLU A 3 14.25 11.53 11.47
CA GLU A 3 14.70 10.54 10.50
C GLU A 3 13.52 9.76 9.89
N GLU A 4 12.52 9.46 10.72
CA GLU A 4 11.31 8.74 10.29
C GLU A 4 10.37 9.65 9.51
N ASP A 5 10.27 10.93 9.88
CA ASP A 5 9.52 11.91 9.10
C ASP A 5 10.11 12.06 7.69
N VAL A 6 11.44 12.08 7.56
CA VAL A 6 12.14 12.12 6.27
C VAL A 6 11.94 10.81 5.50
N ALA A 7 12.05 9.65 6.16
CA ALA A 7 11.86 8.35 5.53
C ALA A 7 10.44 8.20 4.97
N PHE A 8 9.41 8.47 5.78
CA PHE A 8 8.02 8.37 5.32
C PHE A 8 7.66 9.42 4.27
N SER A 9 8.25 10.62 4.33
CA SER A 9 8.07 11.62 3.26
C SER A 9 8.66 11.14 1.93
N SER A 10 9.85 10.52 1.97
CA SER A 10 10.48 9.93 0.78
C SER A 10 9.67 8.76 0.22
N ILE A 11 9.20 7.86 1.10
CA ILE A 11 8.34 6.73 0.72
C ILE A 11 7.08 7.25 0.05
N ALA A 12 6.35 8.17 0.69
CA ALA A 12 5.14 8.76 0.13
C ALA A 12 5.37 9.44 -1.23
N GLN A 13 6.51 10.10 -1.43
CA GLN A 13 6.85 10.69 -2.72
C GLN A 13 7.05 9.63 -3.81
N ASN A 14 7.70 8.51 -3.51
CA ASN A 14 7.81 7.39 -4.45
C ASN A 14 6.44 6.79 -4.78
N GLU A 15 5.62 6.52 -3.76
CA GLU A 15 4.27 5.97 -3.94
C GLU A 15 3.39 6.83 -4.85
N ILE A 16 3.45 8.16 -4.72
CA ILE A 16 2.75 9.08 -5.63
C ILE A 16 3.29 8.95 -7.05
N GLY A 17 4.61 8.79 -7.21
CA GLY A 17 5.25 8.54 -8.51
C GLY A 17 4.81 7.22 -9.14
N HIS A 18 4.67 6.16 -8.34
CA HIS A 18 4.18 4.84 -8.78
C HIS A 18 2.71 4.91 -9.18
N ALA A 19 1.87 5.53 -8.34
CA ALA A 19 0.45 5.76 -8.63
C ALA A 19 0.26 6.55 -9.93
N ARG A 20 1.06 7.60 -10.14
CA ARG A 20 1.03 8.39 -11.38
C ARG A 20 1.35 7.52 -12.60
N ALA A 21 2.42 6.73 -12.56
CA ALA A 21 2.79 5.86 -13.69
C ALA A 21 1.68 4.85 -14.03
N LEU A 22 1.05 4.26 -13.01
CA LEU A 22 -0.06 3.33 -13.18
C LEU A 22 -1.34 4.02 -13.68
N TYR A 23 -1.65 5.22 -13.19
CA TYR A 23 -2.80 5.98 -13.69
C TYR A 23 -2.58 6.49 -15.11
N GLU A 24 -1.37 6.89 -15.50
CA GLU A 24 -1.05 7.27 -16.88
C GLU A 24 -1.24 6.08 -17.84
N LEU A 25 -0.91 4.86 -17.40
CA LEU A 25 -1.20 3.64 -18.16
C LEU A 25 -2.72 3.42 -18.30
N ALA A 26 -3.46 3.42 -17.19
CA ALA A 26 -4.90 3.19 -17.21
C ALA A 26 -5.67 4.28 -17.98
N ALA A 27 -5.23 5.53 -17.90
CA ALA A 27 -5.88 6.66 -18.56
C ALA A 27 -5.88 6.54 -20.09
N ARG A 28 -4.82 5.95 -20.67
CA ARG A 28 -4.75 5.71 -22.13
C ARG A 28 -5.80 4.69 -22.60
N GLU A 29 -6.07 3.67 -21.80
CA GLU A 29 -7.08 2.65 -22.12
C GLU A 29 -8.52 3.16 -21.90
N LEU A 30 -8.69 4.15 -21.04
CA LEU A 30 -10.00 4.67 -20.64
C LEU A 30 -10.36 6.01 -21.31
N ASP A 31 -9.54 6.50 -22.25
CA ASP A 31 -9.70 7.78 -22.95
C ASP A 31 -9.92 8.97 -21.98
N THR A 32 -9.08 9.05 -20.96
CA THR A 32 -9.12 10.05 -19.89
C THR A 32 -7.70 10.49 -19.50
N THR A 33 -7.53 11.22 -18.40
CA THR A 33 -6.24 11.65 -17.86
C THR A 33 -5.95 11.02 -16.49
N ALA A 34 -4.67 10.92 -16.12
CA ALA A 34 -4.28 10.45 -14.80
C ALA A 34 -4.85 11.31 -13.67
N ASP A 35 -4.98 12.63 -13.89
CA ASP A 35 -5.58 13.55 -12.92
C ASP A 35 -7.08 13.33 -12.76
N GLU A 36 -7.82 13.10 -13.84
CA GLU A 36 -9.25 12.77 -13.77
C GLU A 36 -9.47 11.45 -13.00
N LEU A 37 -8.64 10.44 -13.27
CA LEU A 37 -8.66 9.20 -12.47
C LEU A 37 -8.25 9.44 -11.01
N ALA A 38 -7.31 10.32 -10.73
CA ALA A 38 -6.80 10.54 -9.37
C ALA A 38 -7.71 11.42 -8.51
N PHE A 39 -8.46 12.37 -9.10
CA PHE A 39 -9.13 13.43 -8.35
C PHE A 39 -10.61 13.63 -8.67
N ASP A 40 -11.10 13.16 -9.83
CA ASP A 40 -12.47 13.43 -10.27
C ASP A 40 -13.42 12.23 -10.04
N ARG A 41 -12.88 11.09 -9.59
CA ARG A 41 -13.66 9.93 -9.13
C ARG A 41 -14.31 10.16 -7.77
N ASP A 42 -15.53 9.63 -7.60
CA ASP A 42 -16.17 9.51 -6.30
C ASP A 42 -15.42 8.50 -5.41
N ALA A 43 -15.56 8.65 -4.08
CA ALA A 43 -14.85 7.80 -3.12
C ALA A 43 -15.10 6.29 -3.33
N ASP A 44 -16.32 5.90 -3.72
CA ASP A 44 -16.72 4.50 -3.93
C ASP A 44 -16.19 3.91 -5.27
N GLU A 45 -15.62 4.76 -6.12
CA GLU A 45 -15.01 4.34 -7.40
C GLU A 45 -13.51 3.99 -7.25
N TYR A 46 -12.92 4.22 -6.07
CA TYR A 46 -11.55 3.81 -5.81
C TYR A 46 -11.45 2.28 -5.72
N ARG A 47 -10.28 1.76 -6.10
CA ARG A 47 -9.98 0.31 -6.13
C ARG A 47 -8.76 -0.05 -5.30
N CYS A 48 -8.32 0.87 -4.43
CA CYS A 48 -7.21 0.62 -3.51
C CYS A 48 -7.57 -0.48 -2.50
N ALA A 49 -6.55 -1.20 -2.03
CA ALA A 49 -6.72 -2.18 -0.96
C ALA A 49 -7.11 -1.46 0.35
N PRO A 50 -8.05 -1.98 1.14
CA PRO A 50 -8.49 -1.28 2.37
C PRO A 50 -7.36 -1.06 3.38
N LEU A 51 -6.31 -1.89 3.36
CA LEU A 51 -5.09 -1.73 4.16
C LEU A 51 -4.51 -0.30 4.07
N VAL A 52 -4.43 0.29 2.87
CA VAL A 52 -3.78 1.60 2.68
C VAL A 52 -4.64 2.78 3.15
N GLN A 53 -5.92 2.55 3.42
CA GLN A 53 -6.88 3.56 3.91
C GLN A 53 -6.77 3.75 5.43
N LEU A 54 -6.20 2.77 6.15
CA LEU A 54 -6.24 2.73 7.61
C LEU A 54 -5.30 3.76 8.26
N ARG A 55 -5.87 4.76 8.96
CA ARG A 55 -5.13 5.78 9.73
C ARG A 55 -4.66 5.26 11.09
N ARG A 56 -3.75 4.29 11.10
CA ARG A 56 -3.22 3.70 12.34
C ARG A 56 -1.97 4.45 12.83
N LEU A 57 -2.18 5.49 13.65
CA LEU A 57 -1.12 6.41 14.08
C LEU A 57 -0.21 5.90 15.22
N GLU A 58 -0.46 4.70 15.75
CA GLU A 58 0.43 4.06 16.72
C GLU A 58 1.60 3.39 15.98
N TRP A 59 2.83 3.57 16.47
CA TRP A 59 4.04 3.23 15.74
C TRP A 59 4.12 1.76 15.30
N ALA A 60 3.80 0.80 16.17
CA ALA A 60 3.85 -0.61 15.81
C ALA A 60 2.81 -0.94 14.72
N ARG A 61 1.64 -0.28 14.74
CA ARG A 61 0.64 -0.40 13.67
C ARG A 61 1.05 0.27 12.36
N THR A 62 1.70 1.44 12.42
CA THR A 62 2.27 2.08 11.22
C THR A 62 3.27 1.16 10.54
N ILE A 63 4.21 0.60 11.31
CA ILE A 63 5.23 -0.32 10.78
C ILE A 63 4.62 -1.64 10.31
N ALA A 64 3.68 -2.23 11.06
CA ALA A 64 3.01 -3.46 10.63
C ALA A 64 2.24 -3.25 9.31
N ARG A 65 1.53 -2.13 9.16
CA ARG A 65 0.84 -1.79 7.91
C ARG A 65 1.82 -1.64 6.75
N HIS A 66 2.91 -0.91 6.97
CA HIS A 66 3.97 -0.69 5.98
C HIS A 66 4.58 -2.03 5.56
N TRP A 67 5.10 -2.80 6.50
CA TRP A 67 5.73 -4.09 6.26
C TRP A 67 4.82 -5.12 5.58
N LEU A 68 3.56 -5.22 6.00
CA LEU A 68 2.59 -6.12 5.37
C LEU A 68 2.28 -5.71 3.93
N TYR A 69 2.17 -4.41 3.65
CA TYR A 69 1.99 -3.90 2.29
C TYR A 69 3.19 -4.22 1.43
N GLU A 70 4.40 -3.86 1.87
CA GLU A 70 5.66 -4.12 1.15
C GLU A 70 5.89 -5.60 0.83
N THR A 71 5.57 -6.48 1.79
CA THR A 71 5.69 -7.94 1.59
C THR A 71 4.69 -8.44 0.55
N ALA A 72 3.47 -7.93 0.56
CA ALA A 72 2.46 -8.27 -0.42
C ALA A 72 2.78 -7.69 -1.80
N ASP A 73 3.30 -6.45 -1.86
CA ASP A 73 3.61 -5.79 -3.11
C ASP A 73 4.80 -6.42 -3.81
N GLU A 74 5.82 -6.87 -3.07
CA GLU A 74 6.94 -7.60 -3.66
C GLU A 74 6.48 -8.86 -4.43
N ILE A 75 5.52 -9.60 -3.87
CA ILE A 75 4.90 -10.76 -4.54
C ILE A 75 4.16 -10.30 -5.80
N ARG A 76 3.36 -9.24 -5.70
CA ARG A 76 2.61 -8.68 -6.83
C ARG A 76 3.53 -8.22 -7.96
N LEU A 77 4.59 -7.47 -7.63
CA LEU A 77 5.56 -6.97 -8.59
C LEU A 77 6.38 -8.08 -9.21
N ALA A 78 6.71 -9.15 -8.48
CA ALA A 78 7.36 -10.32 -9.07
C ALA A 78 6.55 -10.90 -10.25
N ILE A 79 5.21 -10.98 -10.10
CA ILE A 79 4.31 -11.42 -11.16
C ILE A 79 4.22 -10.38 -12.28
N LEU A 80 4.04 -9.10 -11.95
CA LEU A 80 3.91 -8.05 -12.97
C LEU A 80 5.19 -7.87 -13.82
N LYS A 81 6.37 -8.04 -13.22
CA LYS A 81 7.66 -8.04 -13.93
C LYS A 81 7.78 -9.18 -14.95
N ALA A 82 7.04 -10.27 -14.74
CA ALA A 82 7.01 -11.42 -15.64
C ALA A 82 5.89 -11.34 -16.70
N SER A 83 5.18 -10.20 -16.78
CA SER A 83 4.11 -10.01 -17.76
C SER A 83 4.65 -10.02 -19.20
N ASP A 84 3.87 -10.57 -20.12
CA ASP A 84 4.13 -10.49 -21.57
C ASP A 84 3.93 -9.06 -22.11
N ASP A 85 3.22 -8.21 -21.36
CA ASP A 85 3.11 -6.80 -21.65
C ASP A 85 4.39 -6.07 -21.19
N SER A 86 5.20 -5.64 -22.16
CA SER A 86 6.47 -4.97 -21.91
C SER A 86 6.34 -3.65 -21.16
N GLU A 87 5.22 -2.94 -21.28
CA GLU A 87 5.00 -1.68 -20.56
C GLU A 87 4.69 -1.94 -19.08
N ILE A 88 3.82 -2.91 -18.79
CA ILE A 88 3.54 -3.35 -17.42
C ILE A 88 4.81 -3.88 -16.76
N ALA A 89 5.55 -4.77 -17.44
CA ALA A 89 6.79 -5.35 -16.92
C ALA A 89 7.85 -4.26 -16.66
N GLY A 90 7.93 -3.26 -17.54
CA GLY A 90 8.82 -2.11 -17.40
C GLY A 90 8.49 -1.22 -16.20
N ILE A 91 7.21 -0.89 -16.01
CA ILE A 91 6.72 -0.11 -14.85
C ILE A 91 6.99 -0.89 -13.56
N ALA A 92 6.61 -2.17 -13.50
CA ALA A 92 6.82 -3.01 -12.33
C ALA A 92 8.31 -3.14 -11.97
N SER A 93 9.19 -3.27 -12.96
CA SER A 93 10.64 -3.31 -12.75
C SER A 93 11.20 -2.00 -12.20
N LYS A 94 10.59 -0.86 -12.54
CA LYS A 94 10.97 0.44 -11.99
C LYS A 94 10.51 0.57 -10.54
N ILE A 95 9.24 0.27 -10.27
CA ILE A 95 8.63 0.31 -8.93
C ILE A 95 9.44 -0.57 -7.96
N ASP A 96 9.71 -1.82 -8.34
CA ASP A 96 10.43 -2.78 -7.51
C ASP A 96 11.84 -2.31 -7.08
N ARG A 97 12.55 -1.57 -7.95
CA ARG A 97 13.86 -1.00 -7.60
C ARG A 97 13.75 0.09 -6.54
N GLU A 98 12.68 0.89 -6.58
CA GLU A 98 12.46 1.97 -5.62
C GLU A 98 11.95 1.42 -4.28
N GLU A 99 11.02 0.46 -4.31
CA GLU A 99 10.49 -0.20 -3.11
C GLU A 99 11.52 -1.06 -2.36
N ALA A 100 12.63 -1.46 -2.99
CA ALA A 100 13.71 -2.14 -2.28
C ALA A 100 14.19 -1.36 -1.04
N TYR A 101 14.17 -0.02 -1.10
CA TYR A 101 14.47 0.84 0.04
C TYR A 101 13.35 0.86 1.08
N HIS A 102 12.09 0.77 0.65
CA HIS A 102 10.92 0.75 1.54
C HIS A 102 10.85 -0.57 2.32
N ARG A 103 11.13 -1.70 1.66
CA ARG A 103 11.31 -3.02 2.29
C ARG A 103 12.44 -3.02 3.32
N MET A 104 13.59 -2.46 2.98
CA MET A 104 14.72 -2.37 3.91
C MET A 104 14.37 -1.53 5.15
N HIS A 105 13.67 -0.41 4.97
CA HIS A 105 13.19 0.42 6.07
C HIS A 105 12.17 -0.32 6.95
N ALA A 106 11.22 -1.01 6.33
CA ALA A 106 10.23 -1.83 7.02
C ALA A 106 10.91 -2.90 7.87
N GLU A 107 11.80 -3.70 7.28
CA GLU A 107 12.51 -4.79 7.96
C GLU A 107 13.36 -4.31 9.13
N MET A 108 14.10 -3.20 8.95
CA MET A 108 14.87 -2.59 10.04
C MET A 108 13.96 -2.28 11.25
N TRP A 109 12.75 -1.77 11.01
CA TRP A 109 11.82 -1.45 12.09
C TRP A 109 11.14 -2.68 12.69
N VAL A 110 10.85 -3.71 11.88
CA VAL A 110 10.39 -5.00 12.38
C VAL A 110 11.43 -5.61 13.33
N GLU A 111 12.71 -5.62 12.96
CA GLU A 111 13.80 -6.09 13.82
C GLU A 111 13.85 -5.35 15.16
N ARG A 112 13.79 -4.01 15.12
CA ARG A 112 13.80 -3.17 16.32
C ARG A 112 12.60 -3.42 17.23
N LEU A 113 11.40 -3.56 16.68
CA LEU A 113 10.19 -3.85 17.45
C LEU A 113 10.28 -5.23 18.10
N LEU A 114 10.72 -6.24 17.35
CA LEU A 114 10.85 -7.61 17.82
C LEU A 114 11.97 -7.80 18.86
N ALA A 115 12.94 -6.88 18.95
CA ALA A 115 14.05 -6.94 19.90
C ALA A 115 13.64 -6.74 21.38
N THR A 116 12.44 -6.21 21.65
CA THR A 116 11.95 -5.99 23.02
C THR A 116 10.66 -6.76 23.27
N GLY A 117 10.40 -7.15 24.53
CA GLY A 117 9.16 -7.87 24.88
C GLY A 117 7.90 -7.07 24.58
N GLU A 118 7.90 -5.78 24.94
CA GLU A 118 6.76 -4.88 24.68
C GLU A 118 6.60 -4.55 23.19
N GLY A 119 7.69 -4.26 22.48
CA GLY A 119 7.64 -4.00 21.04
C GLY A 119 7.15 -5.21 20.26
N ARG A 120 7.62 -6.42 20.61
CA ARG A 120 7.16 -7.68 20.02
C ARG A 120 5.68 -7.90 20.26
N ARG A 121 5.19 -7.65 21.48
CA ARG A 121 3.77 -7.78 21.81
C ARG A 121 2.93 -6.85 20.94
N ARG A 122 3.25 -5.55 20.91
CA ARG A 122 2.52 -4.55 20.11
C ARG A 122 2.55 -4.83 18.61
N PHE A 123 3.71 -5.23 18.08
CA PHE A 123 3.86 -5.52 16.67
C PHE A 123 3.06 -6.76 16.27
N ASN A 124 3.08 -7.83 17.06
CA ASN A 124 2.26 -9.00 16.79
C ASN A 124 0.76 -8.70 16.87
N GLU A 125 0.32 -7.93 17.88
CA GLU A 125 -1.07 -7.47 17.98
C GLU A 125 -1.48 -6.64 16.74
N ALA A 126 -0.60 -5.77 16.26
CA ALA A 126 -0.83 -4.99 15.06
C ALA A 126 -0.90 -5.85 13.79
N VAL A 127 -0.02 -6.86 13.66
CA VAL A 127 -0.08 -7.80 12.54
C VAL A 127 -1.38 -8.59 12.55
N ASP A 128 -1.80 -9.12 13.71
CA ASP A 128 -3.05 -9.88 13.82
C ASP A 128 -4.27 -9.00 13.48
N GLU A 129 -4.28 -7.73 13.92
CA GLU A 129 -5.31 -6.74 13.57
C GLU A 129 -5.38 -6.48 12.06
N LEU A 130 -4.22 -6.35 11.41
CA LEU A 130 -4.11 -5.92 10.01
C LEU A 130 -4.11 -7.08 9.01
N TRP A 131 -3.99 -8.32 9.49
CA TRP A 131 -3.87 -9.51 8.64
C TRP A 131 -5.01 -9.68 7.62
N PRO A 132 -6.30 -9.52 7.99
CA PRO A 132 -7.41 -9.58 7.03
C PRO A 132 -7.26 -8.56 5.87
N TYR A 133 -6.71 -7.38 6.16
CA TYR A 133 -6.51 -6.31 5.19
C TYR A 133 -5.30 -6.58 4.28
N ALA A 134 -4.22 -7.16 4.82
CA ALA A 134 -3.05 -7.57 4.04
C ALA A 134 -3.40 -8.65 3.01
N LEU A 135 -4.23 -9.62 3.39
CA LEU A 135 -4.76 -10.63 2.46
C LEU A 135 -5.55 -9.98 1.30
N GLY A 136 -6.22 -8.85 1.55
CA GLY A 136 -6.97 -8.09 0.55
C GLY A 136 -6.12 -7.32 -0.47
N VAL A 137 -4.80 -7.23 -0.25
CA VAL A 137 -3.87 -6.62 -1.23
C VAL A 137 -3.68 -7.53 -2.44
N LEU A 138 -3.74 -8.84 -2.23
CA LEU A 138 -3.45 -9.86 -3.24
C LEU A 138 -4.70 -10.65 -3.66
N ASP A 139 -4.65 -11.15 -4.89
CA ASP A 139 -5.61 -12.15 -5.37
C ASP A 139 -5.41 -13.48 -4.64
N ASP A 140 -6.48 -14.30 -4.58
CA ASP A 140 -6.55 -15.54 -3.81
C ASP A 140 -5.36 -16.47 -4.05
N ALA A 141 -4.90 -16.59 -5.30
CA ALA A 141 -3.80 -17.47 -5.70
C ALA A 141 -2.45 -17.10 -5.07
N LEU A 142 -2.25 -15.85 -4.66
CA LEU A 142 -0.97 -15.34 -4.13
C LEU A 142 -0.96 -15.25 -2.59
N ARG A 143 -2.12 -15.38 -1.94
CA ARG A 143 -2.23 -15.30 -0.47
C ARG A 143 -1.47 -16.41 0.29
N PRO A 144 -1.36 -17.66 -0.21
CA PRO A 144 -0.55 -18.67 0.46
C PRO A 144 0.92 -18.28 0.60
N GLU A 145 1.50 -17.67 -0.43
CA GLU A 145 2.88 -17.19 -0.41
C GLU A 145 3.06 -16.04 0.60
N LEU A 146 2.13 -15.08 0.63
CA LEU A 146 2.15 -14.00 1.63
C LEU A 146 2.11 -14.57 3.06
N ARG A 147 1.23 -15.54 3.31
CA ARG A 147 1.14 -16.21 4.63
C ARG A 147 2.46 -16.89 4.99
N GLU A 148 3.03 -17.66 4.08
CA GLU A 148 4.29 -18.36 4.31
C GLU A 148 5.40 -17.39 4.70
N ARG A 149 5.62 -16.33 3.91
CA ARG A 149 6.65 -15.32 4.17
C ARG A 149 6.46 -14.62 5.53
N VAL A 150 5.23 -14.23 5.86
CA VAL A 150 4.93 -13.54 7.13
C VAL A 150 5.08 -14.49 8.32
N GLU A 151 4.59 -15.73 8.23
CA GLU A 151 4.73 -16.72 9.31
C GLU A 151 6.20 -17.12 9.55
N GLU A 152 6.98 -17.30 8.48
CA GLU A 152 8.42 -17.55 8.56
C GLU A 152 9.11 -16.39 9.27
N ARG A 153 8.82 -15.14 8.86
CA ARG A 153 9.46 -13.95 9.42
C ARG A 153 9.15 -13.74 10.91
N LEU A 154 7.93 -14.06 11.33
CA LEU A 154 7.50 -13.91 12.72
C LEU A 154 7.83 -15.11 13.60
N GLY A 155 8.10 -16.28 13.00
CA GLY A 155 8.29 -17.55 13.70
C GLY A 155 7.03 -18.04 14.41
N ARG A 156 5.84 -17.68 13.89
CA ARG A 156 4.54 -18.08 14.45
C ARG A 156 3.48 -18.22 13.36
N LYS A 157 2.42 -18.96 13.65
CA LYS A 157 1.23 -19.03 12.79
C LYS A 157 0.38 -17.76 12.91
N LEU A 158 -0.18 -17.34 11.78
CA LEU A 158 -1.16 -16.26 11.72
C LEU A 158 -2.57 -16.84 11.87
N PRO A 159 -3.52 -16.06 12.43
CA PRO A 159 -4.89 -16.51 12.53
C PRO A 159 -5.50 -16.82 11.15
N ASP A 160 -6.49 -17.71 11.13
CA ASP A 160 -7.39 -17.82 9.99
C ASP A 160 -8.23 -16.54 9.92
N ALA A 161 -8.35 -15.97 8.73
CA ALA A 161 -9.01 -14.70 8.51
C ALA A 161 -9.60 -14.65 7.10
N GLU A 162 -10.83 -14.14 7.01
CA GLU A 162 -11.42 -13.76 5.72
C GLU A 162 -10.76 -12.48 5.22
N PRO A 163 -10.38 -12.40 3.93
CA PRO A 163 -9.78 -11.20 3.38
C PRO A 163 -10.78 -10.04 3.35
N VAL A 164 -10.30 -8.83 3.59
CA VAL A 164 -11.07 -7.60 3.32
C VAL A 164 -10.77 -7.16 1.88
N PRO A 165 -11.66 -7.45 0.91
CA PRO A 165 -11.32 -7.30 -0.51
C PRO A 165 -11.29 -5.82 -0.94
N ARG A 166 -10.60 -5.57 -2.05
CA ARG A 166 -10.71 -4.30 -2.80
C ARG A 166 -12.18 -4.02 -3.15
N GLY A 167 -12.54 -2.73 -3.19
CA GLY A 167 -13.92 -2.29 -3.47
C GLY A 167 -14.85 -2.29 -2.25
N ARG A 168 -14.37 -2.73 -1.08
CA ARG A 168 -14.90 -2.27 0.21
C ARG A 168 -14.06 -1.10 0.70
N HIS A 169 -14.68 -0.12 1.33
CA HIS A 169 -13.98 1.05 1.84
C HIS A 169 -14.31 1.25 3.31
N GLU A 170 -13.28 1.57 4.08
CA GLU A 170 -13.46 1.96 5.48
C GLU A 170 -13.91 3.42 5.55
N ALA A 171 -14.48 3.82 6.69
CA ALA A 171 -14.97 5.19 6.89
C ALA A 171 -13.86 6.24 6.68
N GLU A 172 -12.61 5.87 6.95
CA GLU A 172 -11.42 6.70 6.77
C GLU A 172 -11.17 7.10 5.31
N LEU A 173 -11.55 6.28 4.32
CA LEU A 173 -11.32 6.65 2.91
C LEU A 173 -12.04 7.93 2.56
N ARG A 174 -13.28 8.11 3.04
CA ARG A 174 -14.07 9.31 2.73
C ARG A 174 -13.36 10.58 3.22
N GLN A 175 -12.78 10.53 4.41
CA GLN A 175 -12.02 11.65 4.97
C GLN A 175 -10.75 11.92 4.16
N LEU A 176 -9.99 10.88 3.81
CA LEU A 176 -8.79 11.00 2.96
C LEU A 176 -9.13 11.58 1.59
N TRP A 177 -10.21 11.10 0.97
CA TRP A 177 -10.70 11.58 -0.31
C TRP A 177 -11.16 13.04 -0.25
N GLU A 178 -11.88 13.43 0.81
CA GLU A 178 -12.30 14.81 1.03
C GLU A 178 -11.10 15.76 1.12
N GLU A 179 -10.07 15.39 1.88
CA GLU A 179 -8.82 16.16 2.01
C GLU A 179 -8.06 16.22 0.67
N MET A 180 -7.84 15.07 0.03
CA MET A 180 -7.05 14.95 -1.20
C MET A 180 -7.67 15.72 -2.39
N THR A 181 -8.99 15.72 -2.51
CA THR A 181 -9.70 16.29 -3.67
C THR A 181 -10.22 17.71 -3.42
N MET A 182 -10.06 18.26 -2.22
CA MET A 182 -10.62 19.56 -1.82
C MET A 182 -10.29 20.69 -2.81
N VAL A 183 -9.03 20.82 -3.21
CA VAL A 183 -8.58 21.88 -4.13
C VAL A 183 -9.15 21.65 -5.52
N ARG A 184 -9.10 20.41 -6.03
CA ARG A 184 -9.62 20.05 -7.36
C ARG A 184 -11.11 20.38 -7.48
N ARG A 185 -11.91 20.00 -6.48
CA ARG A 185 -13.37 20.22 -6.48
C ARG A 185 -13.78 21.67 -6.27
N SER A 186 -12.92 22.49 -5.66
CA SER A 186 -13.18 23.92 -5.45
C SER A 186 -12.61 24.80 -6.57
N ALA A 187 -11.81 24.24 -7.48
CA ALA A 187 -11.22 24.97 -8.58
C ALA A 187 -12.27 25.36 -9.65
N PRO A 188 -12.14 26.53 -10.28
CA PRO A 188 -12.97 26.89 -11.43
C PRO A 188 -12.80 25.90 -12.58
N THR A 189 -13.88 25.68 -13.34
CA THR A 189 -13.83 24.87 -14.57
C THR A 189 -12.73 25.38 -15.50
N GLY A 190 -11.82 24.48 -15.90
CA GLY A 190 -10.71 24.79 -16.81
C GLY A 190 -9.40 25.23 -16.15
N ALA A 191 -9.29 25.18 -14.82
CA ALA A 191 -8.02 25.39 -14.12
C ALA A 191 -6.93 24.39 -14.58
N ARG A 192 -5.68 24.85 -14.67
CA ARG A 192 -4.49 24.04 -14.99
C ARG A 192 -3.39 24.31 -13.97
N TRP A 193 -2.63 23.28 -13.62
CA TRP A 193 -1.58 23.29 -12.59
C TRP A 193 -0.30 22.64 -13.13
#